data_AF-A0A429CYB5-F1
#
_entry.id   AF-A0A429CYB5-F1
#
_cell.length_a   1.000
_cell.length_b   1.000
_cell.length_c   1.000
_cell.angle_alpha   90.00
_cell.angle_beta   90.00
_cell.angle_gamma   90.00
#
_symmetry.space_group_name_H-M   'P 1'
#
loop_
_entity.id
_entity.type
_entity.pdbx_description
1 polymer ?
#
loop_
_entity_poly.entity_id
_entity_poly.type
_entity_poly.pdbx_seq_one_letter_code
_entity_poly.pdbx_strand_id
1 'polypeptide(L)'
;TGRRSEALTAAEEAAEIRRRLAQDNPATYEPNLADSLSNLGIRLAETGRRSEALTAAEEAAEIRRRLAQDNPATYEPNLADSLSNL
;
A
#
# COMPACT_ATOMS: atom_id res chain seq x y z
N THR A 1 -23.12 -2.72 5.73
CA THR A 1 -22.09 -2.99 6.77
C THR A 1 -21.28 -4.25 6.50
N GLY A 2 -21.78 -5.31 5.83
CA GLY A 2 -20.97 -6.50 5.49
C GLY A 2 -19.92 -6.33 4.37
N ARG A 3 -20.29 -5.72 3.23
CA ARG A 3 -19.39 -5.58 2.05
C ARG A 3 -18.10 -4.80 2.31
N ARG A 4 -18.10 -3.84 3.25
CA ARG A 4 -16.89 -3.09 3.62
C ARG A 4 -15.93 -3.94 4.44
N SER A 5 -16.46 -4.80 5.31
CA SER A 5 -15.66 -5.74 6.09
C SER A 5 -15.03 -6.81 5.21
N GLU A 6 -15.76 -7.40 4.26
CA GLU A 6 -15.20 -8.36 3.30
C GLU A 6 -14.09 -7.75 2.44
N ALA A 7 -14.30 -6.51 1.96
CA ALA A 7 -13.28 -5.79 1.18
C ALA A 7 -12.03 -5.47 2.00
N LEU A 8 -12.18 -5.19 3.29
CA LEU A 8 -11.06 -4.95 4.20
C LEU A 8 -10.26 -6.25 4.43
N THR A 9 -10.93 -7.36 4.72
CA THR A 9 -10.27 -8.66 4.89
C THR A 9 -9.50 -9.06 3.64
N ALA A 10 -10.09 -8.92 2.45
CA ALA A 10 -9.39 -9.23 1.20
C ALA A 10 -8.16 -8.32 0.97
N ALA A 11 -8.23 -7.04 1.37
CA ALA A 11 -7.09 -6.12 1.27
C ALA A 11 -5.98 -6.47 2.27
N GLU A 12 -6.33 -6.87 3.50
CA GLU A 12 -5.39 -7.34 4.52
C GLU A 12 -4.64 -8.59 4.03
N GLU A 13 -5.37 -9.59 3.51
CA GLU A 13 -4.77 -10.82 2.97
C GLU A 13 -3.84 -10.54 1.77
N ALA A 14 -4.26 -9.67 0.85
CA ALA A 14 -3.44 -9.28 -0.30
C ALA A 14 -2.13 -8.59 0.12
N ALA A 15 -2.20 -7.67 1.10
CA ALA A 15 -1.03 -7.00 1.64
C ALA A 15 -0.08 -7.99 2.32
N GLU A 16 -0.61 -8.95 3.10
CA GLU A 16 0.20 -9.97 3.77
C GLU A 16 0.89 -10.91 2.77
N ILE A 17 0.19 -11.36 1.73
CA ILE A 17 0.79 -12.19 0.67
C ILE A 17 1.91 -11.42 -0.04
N ARG A 18 1.66 -10.18 -0.45
CA ARG A 18 2.67 -9.37 -1.14
C ARG A 18 3.84 -9.01 -0.25
N ARG A 19 3.61 -8.85 1.07
CA ARG A 19 4.70 -8.62 2.03
C ARG A 19 5.63 -9.82 2.09
N ARG A 20 5.11 -11.04 2.18
CA ARG A 20 5.91 -12.27 2.14
C ARG A 20 6.68 -12.40 0.82
N LEU A 21 6.02 -12.17 -0.32
CA LEU A 21 6.69 -12.22 -1.63
C LEU A 21 7.79 -11.16 -1.79
N ALA A 22 7.58 -9.95 -1.27
CA ALA A 22 8.57 -8.89 -1.29
C ALA A 22 9.76 -9.15 -0.35
N GLN A 23 9.60 -9.94 0.72
CA GLN A 23 10.73 -10.39 1.52
C GLN A 23 11.66 -11.32 0.73
N ASP A 24 11.09 -12.19 -0.11
CA ASP A 24 11.87 -13.14 -0.91
C ASP A 24 12.45 -12.51 -2.19
N ASN A 25 11.70 -11.59 -2.83
CA ASN A 25 12.14 -10.91 -4.05
C ASN A 25 11.61 -9.45 -4.08
N PRO A 26 12.30 -8.54 -3.37
CA PRO A 26 11.85 -7.15 -3.21
C PRO A 26 11.63 -6.44 -4.55
N ALA A 27 12.61 -6.48 -5.46
CA ALA A 27 12.56 -5.76 -6.73
C ALA A 27 11.35 -6.15 -7.61
N THR A 28 10.86 -7.39 -7.48
CA THR A 28 9.70 -7.87 -8.25
C THR A 28 8.37 -7.51 -7.60
N TYR A 29 8.29 -7.52 -6.27
CA TYR A 29 7.00 -7.49 -5.56
C TYR A 29 6.76 -6.23 -4.73
N GLU A 30 7.78 -5.41 -4.45
CA GLU A 30 7.62 -4.14 -3.75
C GLU A 30 6.64 -3.17 -4.45
N PRO A 31 6.64 -3.00 -5.79
CA PRO A 31 5.65 -2.16 -6.46
C PRO A 31 4.21 -2.62 -6.15
N ASN A 32 3.97 -3.92 -6.26
CA ASN A 32 2.66 -4.49 -5.98
C ASN A 32 2.31 -4.39 -4.48
N LEU A 33 3.29 -4.53 -3.59
CA LEU A 33 3.08 -4.36 -2.16
C LEU A 33 2.60 -2.94 -1.84
N ALA A 34 3.24 -1.90 -2.41
CA ALA A 34 2.82 -0.51 -2.23
C ALA A 34 1.37 -0.26 -2.69
N ASP A 35 0.95 -0.88 -3.79
CA ASP A 35 -0.43 -0.79 -4.27
C ASP A 35 -1.44 -1.46 -3.33
N SER A 36 -1.09 -2.62 -2.78
CA SER A 36 -1.95 -3.30 -1.78
C SER A 36 -2.07 -2.50 -0.50
N LEU A 37 -0.96 -1.94 0.00
CA LEU A 37 -0.95 -1.10 1.20
C LEU A 37 -1.76 0.19 1.01
N SER A 38 -1.67 0.82 -0.16
CA SER A 38 -2.50 1.99 -0.49
C SER A 38 -3.99 1.65 -0.46
N ASN A 39 -4.37 0.52 -1.08
CA ASN A 39 -5.76 0.06 -1.08
C ASN A 39 -6.23 -0.32 0.32
N LEU A 40 -5.38 -0.98 1.12
CA LEU A 40 -5.66 -1.31 2.51
C LEU A 40 -5.91 -0.03 3.34
N GLY A 41 -5.07 1.00 3.17
CA GLY A 41 -5.24 2.30 3.80
C GLY A 41 -6.62 2.90 3.52
N ILE A 42 -7.05 2.89 2.26
CA ILE A 42 -8.39 3.36 1.87
C ILE A 42 -9.50 2.57 2.57
N ARG A 43 -9.42 1.23 2.61
CA ARG A 43 -10.42 0.37 3.27
C ARG A 43 -10.46 0.57 4.79
N LEU A 44 -9.30 0.76 5.42
CA LEU A 44 -9.20 1.08 6.84
C LEU A 44 -9.85 2.44 7.14
N ALA A 45 -9.60 3.46 6.31
CA ALA A 45 -10.25 4.77 6.46
C ALA A 45 -11.77 4.70 6.30
N GLU A 46 -12.28 3.94 5.31
CA GLU A 46 -13.72 3.72 5.06
C GLU A 46 -14.45 3.04 6.22
N THR A 47 -13.71 2.32 7.07
CA THR A 47 -14.21 1.63 8.27
C THR A 47 -13.93 2.39 9.57
N GLY A 48 -13.30 3.57 9.50
CA GLY A 48 -12.99 4.42 10.64
C GLY A 48 -11.67 4.12 11.35
N ARG A 49 -10.90 3.13 10.89
CA ARG A 49 -9.58 2.73 11.42
C ARG A 49 -8.47 3.67 10.91
N ARG A 50 -8.60 4.97 11.20
CA ARG A 50 -7.75 6.03 10.60
C ARG A 50 -6.26 5.91 10.92
N SER A 51 -5.90 5.55 12.16
CA SER A 51 -4.48 5.40 12.53
C SER A 51 -3.81 4.28 11.74
N GLU A 52 -4.51 3.16 11.56
CA GLU A 52 -4.01 2.02 10.78
C GLU A 52 -3.98 2.34 9.29
N ALA A 53 -4.95 3.13 8.80
CA ALA A 53 -4.93 3.64 7.44
C ALA A 53 -3.69 4.49 7.15
N LEU A 54 -3.34 5.39 8.09
CA LEU A 54 -2.16 6.22 7.99
C LEU A 54 -0.89 5.35 7.94
N THR A 55 -0.76 4.38 8.84
CA THR A 55 0.39 3.47 8.84
C THR A 55 0.54 2.73 7.50
N ALA A 56 -0.55 2.22 6.92
CA ALA A 56 -0.49 1.54 5.63
C ALA A 56 -0.10 2.49 4.47
N ALA A 57 -0.60 3.74 4.50
CA ALA A 57 -0.26 4.74 3.51
C ALA A 57 1.21 5.19 3.62
N GLU A 58 1.74 5.33 4.84
CA GLU A 58 3.14 5.66 5.11
C GLU A 58 4.08 4.57 4.58
N GLU A 59 3.77 3.30 4.84
CA GLU A 59 4.55 2.15 4.33
C GLU A 59 4.54 2.12 2.78
N ALA A 60 3.38 2.38 2.15
CA ALA A 60 3.29 2.47 0.69
C ALA A 60 4.14 3.62 0.13
N ALA A 61 4.11 4.80 0.78
CA ALA A 61 4.89 5.96 0.39
C ALA A 61 6.40 5.69 0.53
N GLU A 62 6.82 5.00 1.58
CA GLU A 62 8.23 4.63 1.79
C GLU A 62 8.73 3.68 0.71
N ILE A 63 7.94 2.66 0.35
CA ILE A 63 8.30 1.75 -0.77
C ILE A 63 8.42 2.54 -2.08
N ARG A 64 7.42 3.37 -2.41
CA ARG A 64 7.44 4.17 -3.65
C ARG A 64 8.57 5.17 -3.68
N ARG A 65 8.99 5.70 -2.52
CA ARG A 65 10.16 6.57 -2.40
C ARG A 65 11.45 5.82 -2.74
N ARG A 66 11.62 4.59 -2.25
CA ARG A 66 12.77 3.74 -2.62
C ARG A 66 12.76 3.41 -4.11
N LEU A 67 11.63 3.00 -4.65
CA LEU A 67 11.48 2.70 -6.09
C LEU A 67 11.75 3.91 -6.99
N ALA A 68 11.29 5.11 -6.59
CA ALA A 68 11.53 6.34 -7.33
C ALA A 68 13.00 6.78 -7.33
N GLN A 69 13.81 6.35 -6.35
CA GLN A 69 15.26 6.59 -6.40
C GLN A 69 15.92 5.83 -7.57
N ASP A 70 15.40 4.65 -7.90
CA ASP A 70 15.95 3.79 -8.96
C ASP A 70 15.35 4.10 -10.34
N ASN A 71 14.04 4.37 -10.40
CA ASN A 71 13.35 4.71 -11.65
C ASN A 71 12.28 5.80 -11.43
N PRO A 72 12.71 7.08 -11.35
CA PRO A 72 11.84 8.20 -11.03
C PRO A 72 10.63 8.32 -11.97
N ALA A 73 10.87 8.24 -13.28
CA ALA A 73 9.83 8.42 -14.30
C ALA A 73 8.68 7.40 -14.17
N THR A 74 8.97 6.23 -13.60
CA THR A 74 7.96 5.18 -13.40
C THR A 74 7.21 5.35 -12.07
N TYR A 75 7.88 5.77 -11.01
CA TYR A 75 7.34 5.67 -9.64
C TYR A 75 7.03 7.02 -8.96
N GLU A 76 7.53 8.15 -9.46
CA GLU A 76 7.18 9.48 -8.94
C GLU A 76 5.68 9.79 -9.00
N PRO A 77 4.91 9.42 -10.05
CA PRO A 77 3.47 9.64 -10.07
C PRO A 77 2.76 8.95 -8.89
N ASN A 78 3.07 7.66 -8.67
CA ASN A 78 2.48 6.90 -7.57
C ASN A 78 2.97 7.40 -6.20
N LEU A 79 4.21 7.88 -6.09
CA LEU A 79 4.71 8.50 -4.87
C LEU A 79 3.93 9.78 -4.55
N ALA A 80 3.68 10.64 -5.54
CA ALA A 80 2.87 11.84 -5.37
C ALA A 80 1.43 11.52 -4.93
N ASP A 81 0.82 10.48 -5.52
CA ASP A 81 -0.51 10.00 -5.11
C ASP A 81 -0.51 9.51 -3.65
N SER A 82 0.51 8.73 -3.26
CA SER A 82 0.68 8.29 -1.87
C SER A 82 0.74 9.45 -0.89
N LEU A 83 1.58 10.45 -1.19
CA LEU A 83 1.82 11.59 -0.31
C LEU A 83 0.62 12.54 -0.24
N SER A 84 -0.19 12.62 -1.30
CA SER A 84 -1.41 13.44 -1.33
C SER A 84 -2.54 12.87 -0.46
N ASN A 85 -2.45 11.59 -0.10
CA ASN A 85 -3.45 10.85 0.68
C ASN A 85 -3.03 10.60 2.14
N LEU A 86 -1.89 11.15 2.58
CA LEU A 86 -1.44 11.17 3.99
C LEU A 86 -2.04 12.38 4.73
#